data_AF-A0A4V1MZQ1-F1
#
_entry.id   AF-A0A4V1MZQ1-F1
#
_cell.length_a   1.000
_cell.length_b   1.000
_cell.length_c   1.000
_cell.angle_alpha   90.00
_cell.angle_beta   90.00
_cell.angle_gamma   90.00
#
_symmetry.space_group_name_H-M   'P 1'
#
loop_
_entity.id
_entity.type
_entity.pdbx_description
1 polymer ?
#
loop_
_entity_poly.entity_id
_entity_poly.type
_entity_poly.pdbx_seq_one_letter_code
_entity_poly.pdbx_strand_id
1 'polypeptide(L)'
;MIESKIGLLRTQISKLENPNFNLDGWKGSTTIILERIFGAKYSGIMLIDKIQNKVKDLRHLTGDYINNIEQCKQEGKEIIEASITELETIGLPEKKEKSVEGLNISLIQNQTVNISFILSALEDELTKIQLEEVKKLIETDESKSVKRKKIIEKISGFGKDVASNVLANILLNPSMWG
;
A
#
# COMPACT_ATOMS: atom_id res chain seq x y z
N MET A 1 4.64 10.31 -1.03
CA MET A 1 3.73 9.36 -1.73
C MET A 1 2.37 9.22 -1.04
N ILE A 2 2.29 9.12 0.29
CA ILE A 2 1.02 9.10 1.05
C ILE A 2 0.26 10.43 0.91
N GLU A 3 0.95 11.56 1.06
CA GLU A 3 0.33 12.90 0.95
C GLU A 3 -0.39 13.13 -0.38
N SER A 4 0.19 12.66 -1.50
CA SER A 4 -0.45 12.76 -2.82
C SER A 4 -1.75 11.96 -2.90
N LYS A 5 -1.80 10.78 -2.26
CA LYS A 5 -3.01 9.94 -2.19
C LYS A 5 -4.07 10.56 -1.27
N ILE A 6 -3.66 11.09 -0.12
CA ILE A 6 -4.55 11.87 0.76
C ILE A 6 -5.10 13.09 0.02
N GLY A 7 -4.28 13.78 -0.78
CA GLY A 7 -4.71 14.90 -1.62
C GLY A 7 -5.80 14.53 -2.62
N LEU A 8 -5.70 13.35 -3.26
CA LEU A 8 -6.76 12.83 -4.13
C LEU A 8 -8.07 12.58 -3.38
N LEU A 9 -7.99 12.02 -2.17
CA LEU A 9 -9.16 11.79 -1.32
C LEU A 9 -9.80 13.09 -0.84
N ARG A 10 -8.99 14.08 -0.41
CA ARG A 10 -9.48 15.43 -0.04
C ARG A 10 -10.16 16.12 -1.21
N THR A 11 -9.66 15.93 -2.44
CA THR A 11 -10.31 16.45 -3.65
C THR A 11 -11.70 15.84 -3.85
N GLN A 12 -11.89 14.56 -3.51
CA GLN A 12 -13.21 13.93 -3.57
C GLN A 12 -14.17 14.46 -2.51
N ILE A 13 -13.67 14.83 -1.32
CA ILE A 13 -14.47 15.54 -0.31
C ILE A 13 -14.92 16.91 -0.85
N SER A 14 -14.01 17.71 -1.43
CA SER A 14 -14.37 19.03 -1.99
C SER A 14 -15.44 18.95 -3.09
N LYS A 15 -15.50 17.84 -3.84
CA LYS A 15 -16.52 17.65 -4.89
C LYS A 15 -17.94 17.47 -4.34
N LEU A 16 -18.10 17.01 -3.10
CA LEU A 16 -19.40 16.85 -2.45
C LEU A 16 -20.12 18.20 -2.27
N GLU A 17 -19.35 19.28 -2.11
CA GLU A 17 -19.85 20.65 -1.95
C GLU A 17 -20.20 21.34 -3.27
N ASN A 18 -20.02 20.66 -4.42
CA ASN A 18 -20.30 21.25 -5.72
C ASN A 18 -21.83 21.48 -5.88
N PRO A 19 -22.28 22.69 -6.29
CA PRO A 19 -23.70 22.95 -6.56
C PRO A 19 -24.32 22.00 -7.59
N ASN A 20 -23.53 21.50 -8.54
CA ASN A 20 -23.95 20.55 -9.57
C ASN A 20 -23.53 19.10 -9.23
N PHE A 21 -23.56 18.75 -7.95
CA PHE A 21 -23.15 17.44 -7.47
C PHE A 21 -23.94 16.31 -8.15
N ASN A 22 -23.22 15.36 -8.74
CA ASN A 22 -23.77 14.14 -9.31
C ASN A 22 -23.27 12.94 -8.50
N LEU A 23 -24.19 12.26 -7.82
CA LEU A 23 -23.87 11.14 -6.94
C LEU A 23 -23.19 9.98 -7.68
N ASP A 24 -23.74 9.57 -8.83
CA ASP A 24 -23.23 8.40 -9.56
C ASP A 24 -21.82 8.65 -10.14
N GLY A 25 -21.61 9.83 -10.72
CA GLY A 25 -20.30 10.25 -11.21
C GLY A 25 -19.27 10.37 -10.10
N TRP A 26 -19.67 10.90 -8.95
CA TRP A 26 -18.80 10.98 -7.77
C TRP A 26 -18.46 9.59 -7.23
N LYS A 27 -19.45 8.70 -7.07
CA LYS A 27 -19.26 7.31 -6.64
C LYS A 27 -18.28 6.58 -7.56
N GLY A 28 -18.49 6.65 -8.87
CA GLY A 28 -17.59 6.00 -9.85
C GLY A 28 -16.16 6.50 -9.74
N SER A 29 -15.95 7.82 -9.66
CA SER A 29 -14.60 8.39 -9.53
C SER A 29 -13.93 8.05 -8.19
N THR A 30 -14.70 8.00 -7.12
CA THR A 30 -14.22 7.68 -5.77
C THR A 30 -13.84 6.21 -5.67
N THR A 31 -14.66 5.30 -6.22
CA THR A 31 -14.36 3.87 -6.29
C THR A 31 -13.04 3.59 -6.99
N ILE A 32 -12.78 4.22 -8.14
CA ILE A 32 -11.51 4.06 -8.87
C ILE A 32 -10.30 4.47 -8.02
N ILE A 33 -10.42 5.59 -7.29
CA ILE A 33 -9.34 6.08 -6.43
C ILE A 33 -9.12 5.14 -5.25
N LEU A 34 -10.19 4.73 -4.56
CA LEU A 34 -10.11 3.80 -3.44
C LEU A 34 -9.53 2.45 -3.88
N GLU A 35 -9.94 1.91 -5.03
CA GLU A 35 -9.39 0.69 -5.60
C GLU A 35 -7.90 0.83 -5.90
N ARG A 36 -7.47 1.97 -6.46
CA ARG A 36 -6.04 2.19 -6.74
C ARG A 36 -5.20 2.33 -5.47
N ILE A 37 -5.75 2.90 -4.41
CA ILE A 37 -5.04 3.12 -3.14
C ILE A 37 -5.02 1.84 -2.30
N PHE A 38 -6.17 1.18 -2.14
CA PHE A 38 -6.40 0.09 -1.19
C PHE A 38 -6.65 -1.29 -1.83
N GLY A 39 -6.87 -1.34 -3.13
CA GLY A 39 -7.19 -2.56 -3.86
C GLY A 39 -8.69 -2.84 -3.94
N ALA A 40 -9.08 -3.72 -4.87
CA ALA A 40 -10.48 -4.00 -5.21
C ALA A 40 -11.32 -4.60 -4.08
N LYS A 41 -10.68 -5.10 -3.01
CA LYS A 41 -11.37 -5.71 -1.85
C LYS A 41 -11.58 -4.75 -0.68
N TYR A 42 -11.22 -3.48 -0.83
CA TYR A 42 -11.38 -2.49 0.23
C TYR A 42 -12.85 -2.30 0.60
N SER A 43 -13.16 -2.35 1.90
CA SER A 43 -14.54 -2.26 2.41
C SER A 43 -15.20 -0.93 2.08
N GLY A 44 -14.43 0.17 2.03
CA GLY A 44 -14.94 1.48 1.64
C GLY A 44 -15.56 1.51 0.25
N ILE A 45 -15.08 0.71 -0.70
CA ILE A 45 -15.67 0.61 -2.05
C ILE A 45 -17.11 0.09 -1.96
N MET A 46 -17.33 -0.96 -1.17
CA MET A 46 -18.66 -1.53 -0.96
C MET A 46 -19.60 -0.58 -0.25
N LEU A 47 -19.08 0.24 0.67
CA LEU A 47 -19.86 1.26 1.36
C LEU A 47 -20.27 2.39 0.43
N ILE A 48 -19.33 2.90 -0.39
CA ILE A 48 -19.62 3.92 -1.42
C ILE A 48 -20.69 3.41 -2.39
N ASP A 49 -20.60 2.17 -2.85
CA ASP A 49 -21.57 1.59 -3.78
C ASP A 49 -22.99 1.49 -3.19
N LYS A 50 -23.11 1.28 -1.87
CA LYS A 50 -24.39 1.22 -1.16
C LYS A 50 -25.07 2.58 -0.97
N ILE A 51 -24.36 3.69 -1.14
CA ILE A 51 -24.96 5.03 -1.05
C ILE A 51 -25.97 5.18 -2.18
N GLN A 52 -27.22 5.46 -1.83
CA GLN A 52 -28.32 5.60 -2.79
C GLN A 52 -29.20 6.80 -2.44
N ASN A 53 -29.45 7.62 -3.45
CA ASN A 53 -30.40 8.71 -3.35
C ASN A 53 -31.83 8.14 -3.42
N LYS A 54 -32.53 8.19 -2.29
CA LYS A 54 -33.93 7.84 -2.17
C LYS A 54 -34.78 9.05 -2.45
N VAL A 55 -35.55 8.91 -3.51
CA VAL A 55 -36.44 9.92 -4.02
C VAL A 55 -37.86 9.57 -3.61
N LYS A 56 -38.55 10.51 -2.95
CA LYS A 56 -39.98 10.40 -2.70
C LYS A 56 -40.71 11.50 -3.46
N ASP A 57 -41.51 11.09 -4.43
CA ASP A 57 -42.37 12.01 -5.17
C ASP A 57 -43.61 12.34 -4.32
N LEU A 58 -43.55 13.49 -3.64
CA LEU A 58 -44.61 14.02 -2.80
C LEU A 58 -45.24 15.27 -3.43
N ARG A 59 -45.07 15.47 -4.75
CA ARG A 59 -45.64 16.62 -5.47
C ARG A 59 -47.15 16.73 -5.29
N HIS A 60 -47.82 15.59 -5.18
CA HIS A 60 -49.26 15.49 -4.96
C HIS A 60 -49.72 15.88 -3.54
N LEU A 61 -48.83 15.93 -2.55
CA LEU A 61 -49.16 16.22 -1.15
C LEU A 61 -48.58 17.56 -0.65
N THR A 62 -47.38 17.90 -1.10
CA THR A 62 -46.59 19.01 -0.52
C THR A 62 -46.06 19.99 -1.57
N GLY A 63 -46.27 19.72 -2.86
CA GLY A 63 -45.71 20.52 -3.96
C GLY A 63 -44.19 20.33 -4.16
N ASP A 64 -43.49 19.81 -3.16
CA ASP A 64 -42.04 19.64 -3.16
C ASP A 64 -41.60 18.18 -3.35
N TYR A 65 -40.34 18.05 -3.74
CA TYR A 65 -39.64 16.79 -3.86
C TYR A 65 -38.72 16.59 -2.66
N ILE A 66 -38.86 15.46 -1.96
CA ILE A 66 -37.96 15.12 -0.86
C ILE A 66 -36.96 14.08 -1.35
N ASN A 67 -35.68 14.39 -1.20
CA ASN A 67 -34.57 13.48 -1.42
C ASN A 67 -33.62 13.50 -0.23
N ASN A 68 -32.72 12.54 -0.16
CA ASN A 68 -31.72 12.43 0.90
C ASN A 68 -30.31 12.75 0.39
N ILE A 69 -30.16 13.66 -0.60
CA ILE A 69 -28.87 13.91 -1.23
C ILE A 69 -27.81 14.42 -0.25
N GLU A 70 -28.19 15.26 0.71
CA GLU A 70 -27.28 15.76 1.75
C GLU A 70 -26.83 14.64 2.68
N GLN A 71 -27.71 13.67 2.98
CA GLN A 71 -27.33 12.47 3.72
C GLN A 71 -26.35 11.62 2.91
N CYS A 72 -26.57 11.45 1.59
CA CYS A 72 -25.63 10.73 0.72
C CYS A 72 -24.24 11.41 0.67
N LYS A 73 -24.20 12.75 0.64
CA LYS A 73 -22.93 13.49 0.73
C LYS A 73 -22.24 13.26 2.06
N GLN A 74 -22.98 13.32 3.17
CA GLN A 74 -22.43 13.11 4.51
C GLN A 74 -21.88 11.68 4.67
N GLU A 75 -22.63 10.66 4.26
CA GLU A 75 -22.17 9.26 4.26
C GLU A 75 -20.90 9.09 3.42
N GLY A 76 -20.87 9.70 2.24
CA GLY A 76 -19.71 9.68 1.36
C GLY A 76 -18.47 10.35 1.98
N LYS A 77 -18.67 11.47 2.67
CA LYS A 77 -17.62 12.20 3.38
C LYS A 77 -17.03 11.37 4.51
N GLU A 78 -17.87 10.78 5.36
CA GLU A 78 -17.44 9.95 6.49
C GLU A 78 -16.59 8.76 6.05
N ILE A 79 -16.97 8.11 4.95
CA ILE A 79 -16.18 6.99 4.39
C ILE A 79 -14.80 7.47 3.95
N ILE A 80 -14.72 8.61 3.24
CA ILE A 80 -13.42 9.12 2.78
C ILE A 80 -12.57 9.61 3.95
N GLU A 81 -13.16 10.27 4.94
CA GLU A 81 -12.45 10.71 6.15
C GLU A 81 -11.91 9.51 6.95
N ALA A 82 -12.68 8.42 7.05
CA ALA A 82 -12.21 7.17 7.63
C ALA A 82 -11.03 6.58 6.82
N SER A 83 -11.12 6.58 5.49
CA SER A 83 -10.01 6.14 4.61
C SER A 83 -8.76 7.01 4.75
N ILE A 84 -8.91 8.33 4.90
CA ILE A 84 -7.77 9.24 5.15
C ILE A 84 -7.16 8.93 6.52
N THR A 85 -7.99 8.77 7.56
CA THR A 85 -7.53 8.42 8.91
C THR A 85 -6.75 7.11 8.90
N GLU A 86 -7.22 6.10 8.17
CA GLU A 86 -6.53 4.83 7.98
C GLU A 86 -5.15 5.04 7.34
N LEU A 87 -5.05 5.87 6.30
CA LEU A 87 -3.76 6.20 5.66
C LEU A 87 -2.81 6.99 6.56
N GLU A 88 -3.34 7.87 7.42
CA GLU A 88 -2.54 8.69 8.34
C GLU A 88 -2.06 7.88 9.56
N THR A 89 -2.86 6.90 10.02
CA THR A 89 -2.56 6.11 11.23
C THR A 89 -1.83 4.80 10.93
N ILE A 90 -2.24 4.09 9.88
CA ILE A 90 -1.73 2.76 9.52
C ILE A 90 -0.76 2.84 8.33
N GLY A 91 -0.91 3.84 7.46
CA GLY A 91 -0.08 3.99 6.27
C GLY A 91 -0.69 3.31 5.04
N LEU A 92 0.13 2.98 4.05
CA LEU A 92 -0.37 2.38 2.82
C LEU A 92 -0.73 0.91 3.01
N PRO A 93 -1.88 0.47 2.52
CA PRO A 93 -2.25 -0.94 2.54
C PRO A 93 -1.26 -1.73 1.67
N GLU A 94 -0.75 -2.83 2.23
CA GLU A 94 0.13 -3.73 1.51
C GLU A 94 -0.62 -4.34 0.32
N LYS A 95 -0.13 -4.10 -0.89
CA LYS A 95 -0.57 -4.88 -2.05
C LYS A 95 -0.20 -6.33 -1.76
N LYS A 96 -1.20 -7.18 -1.49
CA LYS A 96 -1.04 -8.63 -1.58
C LYS A 96 -0.78 -8.99 -3.05
N GLU A 97 0.47 -8.82 -3.50
CA GLU A 97 0.95 -9.52 -4.65
C GLU A 97 0.78 -11.01 -4.36
N LYS A 98 0.20 -11.75 -5.31
CA LYS A 98 0.10 -13.20 -5.22
C LYS A 98 1.50 -13.74 -4.96
N SER A 99 1.74 -14.17 -3.73
CA SER A 99 2.98 -14.78 -3.31
C SER A 99 3.21 -16.03 -4.16
N VAL A 100 4.26 -15.99 -4.97
CA VAL A 100 4.83 -17.18 -5.60
C VAL A 100 5.20 -18.14 -4.47
N GLU A 101 4.56 -19.31 -4.43
CA GLU A 101 4.87 -20.39 -3.50
C GLU A 101 6.38 -20.66 -3.52
N GLY A 102 7.03 -20.57 -2.35
CA GLY A 102 8.42 -20.98 -2.19
C GLY A 102 9.36 -20.05 -1.41
N LEU A 103 8.90 -18.95 -0.82
CA LEU A 103 9.61 -18.22 0.25
C LEU A 103 8.58 -17.57 1.20
N ASN A 104 8.15 -18.30 2.22
CA ASN A 104 7.42 -17.73 3.36
C ASN A 104 8.44 -17.00 4.24
N ILE A 105 8.59 -15.70 4.04
CA ILE A 105 8.96 -14.80 5.13
C ILE A 105 7.67 -14.10 5.51
N SER A 106 6.95 -14.68 6.46
CA SER A 106 5.78 -14.05 7.07
C SER A 106 6.25 -12.88 7.93
N LEU A 107 6.34 -11.69 7.33
CA LEU A 107 6.45 -10.43 8.04
C LEU A 107 5.03 -10.00 8.43
N ILE A 108 4.57 -10.46 9.60
CA ILE A 108 3.41 -9.90 10.29
C ILE A 108 3.91 -9.40 11.64
N GLN A 109 3.56 -8.15 11.95
CA GLN A 109 3.87 -7.30 13.13
C GLN A 109 5.15 -6.45 13.03
N ASN A 110 4.95 -5.15 12.77
CA ASN A 110 5.68 -3.98 13.31
C ASN A 110 7.21 -4.03 13.50
N GLN A 111 7.93 -4.87 12.76
CA GLN A 111 9.34 -4.69 12.51
C GLN A 111 9.48 -4.35 11.04
N THR A 112 9.44 -3.06 10.73
CA THR A 112 10.24 -2.58 9.60
C THR A 112 11.67 -2.88 10.01
N VAL A 113 12.17 -4.08 9.66
CA VAL A 113 13.62 -4.25 9.58
C VAL A 113 14.03 -3.19 8.56
N ASN A 114 14.58 -2.10 9.06
CA ASN A 114 14.89 -0.96 8.22
C ASN A 114 15.82 -1.50 7.15
N ILE A 115 15.35 -1.57 5.90
CA ILE A 115 16.10 -2.21 4.81
C ILE A 115 17.46 -1.52 4.66
N SER A 116 17.56 -0.24 5.04
CA SER A 116 18.83 0.47 5.11
C SER A 116 19.85 -0.23 6.01
N PHE A 117 19.43 -0.85 7.09
CA PHE A 117 20.31 -1.53 8.02
C PHE A 117 20.88 -2.83 7.45
N ILE A 118 20.05 -3.65 6.80
CA ILE A 118 20.53 -4.84 6.09
C ILE A 118 21.51 -4.42 4.99
N LEU A 119 21.22 -3.31 4.30
CA LEU A 119 22.12 -2.76 3.27
C LEU A 119 23.43 -2.25 3.88
N SER A 120 23.42 -1.57 5.03
CA SER A 120 24.64 -1.12 5.71
C SER A 120 25.50 -2.31 6.15
N ALA A 121 24.91 -3.34 6.77
CA ALA A 121 25.66 -4.53 7.17
C ALA A 121 26.30 -5.27 5.97
N LEU A 122 25.67 -5.18 4.79
CA LEU A 122 26.24 -5.69 3.54
C LEU A 122 27.33 -4.77 3.00
N GLU A 123 27.17 -3.46 3.04
CA GLU A 123 28.16 -2.48 2.59
C GLU A 123 29.42 -2.43 3.46
N ASP A 124 29.29 -2.75 4.75
CA ASP A 124 30.41 -2.81 5.70
C ASP A 124 31.35 -3.98 5.42
N GLU A 125 30.82 -5.10 4.89
CA GLU A 125 31.60 -6.33 4.64
C GLU A 125 31.90 -6.57 3.16
N LEU A 126 31.05 -6.08 2.26
CA LEU A 126 31.20 -6.28 0.82
C LEU A 126 31.78 -5.04 0.16
N THR A 127 32.76 -5.25 -0.71
CA THR A 127 33.22 -4.20 -1.60
C THR A 127 32.13 -3.80 -2.59
N LYS A 128 32.19 -2.56 -3.09
CA LYS A 128 31.31 -2.08 -4.17
C LYS A 128 31.28 -3.03 -5.38
N ILE A 129 32.43 -3.65 -5.71
CA ILE A 129 32.54 -4.60 -6.82
C ILE A 129 31.73 -5.87 -6.52
N GLN A 130 31.86 -6.45 -5.33
CA GLN A 130 31.12 -7.65 -4.93
C GLN A 130 29.60 -7.41 -4.88
N LEU A 131 29.17 -6.23 -4.42
CA LEU A 131 27.76 -5.83 -4.45
C LEU A 131 27.21 -5.74 -5.88
N GLU A 132 27.95 -5.11 -6.79
CA GLU A 132 27.56 -5.03 -8.21
C GLU A 132 27.51 -6.40 -8.88
N GLU A 133 28.40 -7.32 -8.53
CA GLU A 133 28.35 -8.70 -9.02
C GLU A 133 27.08 -9.43 -8.58
N VAL A 134 26.65 -9.25 -7.32
CA VAL A 134 25.39 -9.83 -6.83
C VAL A 134 24.19 -9.18 -7.52
N LYS A 135 24.18 -7.86 -7.73
CA LYS A 135 23.11 -7.15 -8.46
C LYS A 135 22.93 -7.67 -9.87
N LYS A 136 24.04 -7.85 -10.62
CA LYS A 136 24.00 -8.41 -11.98
C LYS A 136 23.36 -9.79 -12.04
N LEU A 137 23.57 -10.63 -11.03
CA LEU A 137 22.95 -11.96 -10.94
C LEU A 137 21.44 -11.89 -10.67
N ILE A 138 20.98 -10.84 -9.98
CA ILE A 138 19.56 -10.62 -9.72
C ILE A 138 18.85 -10.12 -10.98
N GLU A 139 19.52 -9.34 -11.82
CA GLU A 139 18.98 -8.72 -13.03
C GLU A 139 18.91 -9.66 -14.24
N THR A 140 19.46 -10.87 -14.19
CA THR A 140 19.38 -11.83 -15.32
C THR A 140 17.95 -12.31 -15.57
N ASP A 141 17.61 -12.80 -16.77
CA ASP A 141 16.29 -13.39 -17.05
C ASP A 141 16.14 -14.85 -16.55
N GLU A 142 17.09 -15.33 -15.72
CA GLU A 142 17.10 -16.71 -15.27
C GLU A 142 16.04 -17.00 -14.19
N SER A 143 15.64 -18.27 -14.09
CA SER A 143 14.70 -18.69 -13.05
C SER A 143 15.25 -18.43 -11.64
N LYS A 144 14.34 -18.15 -10.70
CA LYS A 144 14.66 -17.87 -9.28
C LYS A 144 15.56 -18.94 -8.63
N SER A 145 15.34 -20.21 -8.97
CA SER A 145 16.15 -21.33 -8.46
C SER A 145 17.60 -21.25 -8.94
N VAL A 146 17.80 -20.91 -10.22
CA VAL A 146 19.13 -20.75 -10.82
C VAL A 146 19.85 -19.54 -10.22
N LYS A 147 19.16 -18.39 -10.11
CA LYS A 147 19.71 -17.18 -9.47
C LYS A 147 20.15 -17.46 -8.04
N ARG A 148 19.32 -18.14 -7.25
CA ARG A 148 19.65 -18.50 -5.86
C ARG A 148 20.94 -19.30 -5.76
N LYS A 149 21.12 -20.32 -6.61
CA LYS A 149 22.36 -21.12 -6.62
C LYS A 149 23.58 -20.26 -6.93
N LYS A 150 23.51 -19.46 -7.99
CA LYS A 150 24.61 -18.56 -8.39
C LYS A 150 24.96 -17.54 -7.31
N ILE A 151 23.96 -16.95 -6.66
CA ILE A 151 24.18 -15.97 -5.58
C ILE A 151 24.85 -16.65 -4.37
N ILE A 152 24.41 -17.85 -3.98
CA ILE A 152 25.04 -18.60 -2.88
C ILE A 152 26.50 -18.91 -3.23
N GLU A 153 26.77 -19.46 -4.41
CA GLU A 153 28.12 -19.76 -4.88
C GLU A 153 29.01 -18.50 -4.88
N LYS A 154 28.46 -17.38 -5.34
CA LYS A 154 29.17 -16.10 -5.41
C LYS A 154 29.48 -15.54 -4.02
N ILE A 155 28.51 -15.51 -3.11
CA ILE A 155 28.69 -15.05 -1.72
C ILE A 155 29.70 -15.95 -0.99
N SER A 156 29.62 -17.28 -1.15
CA SER A 156 30.59 -18.22 -0.59
C SER A 156 32.02 -17.99 -1.13
N GLY A 157 32.15 -17.44 -2.33
CA GLY A 157 33.43 -17.07 -2.94
C GLY A 157 34.02 -15.75 -2.45
N PHE A 158 33.28 -14.91 -1.72
CA PHE A 158 33.75 -13.60 -1.26
C PHE A 158 34.69 -13.68 -0.06
N GLY A 159 34.67 -14.79 0.68
CA GLY A 159 35.52 -15.03 1.83
C GLY A 159 34.81 -15.93 2.83
N LYS A 160 35.58 -16.74 3.57
CA LYS A 160 35.02 -17.75 4.50
C LYS A 160 34.14 -17.13 5.59
N ASP A 161 34.45 -15.91 5.99
CA ASP A 161 33.80 -15.25 7.12
C ASP A 161 32.83 -14.14 6.70
N VAL A 162 32.79 -13.75 5.43
CA VAL A 162 31.99 -12.60 4.94
C VAL A 162 30.50 -12.77 5.28
N ALA A 163 29.92 -13.93 5.01
CA ALA A 163 28.52 -14.20 5.33
C ALA A 163 28.26 -14.19 6.85
N SER A 164 29.19 -14.76 7.63
CA SER A 164 29.12 -14.79 9.09
C SER A 164 29.23 -13.39 9.69
N ASN A 165 30.10 -12.54 9.14
CA ASN A 165 30.29 -11.16 9.59
C ASN A 165 29.10 -10.28 9.25
N VAL A 166 28.53 -10.40 8.03
CA VAL A 166 27.28 -9.70 7.68
C VAL A 166 26.18 -10.08 8.67
N LEU A 167 26.04 -11.37 8.98
CA LEU A 167 25.06 -11.83 9.97
C LEU A 167 25.36 -11.28 11.37
N ALA A 168 26.62 -11.26 11.80
CA ALA A 168 27.01 -10.68 13.08
C ALA A 168 26.68 -9.18 13.14
N ASN A 169 27.00 -8.42 12.09
CA ASN A 169 26.69 -7.00 11.98
C ASN A 169 25.18 -6.75 12.01
N ILE A 170 24.38 -7.61 11.36
CA ILE A 170 22.91 -7.58 11.45
C ILE A 170 22.44 -7.77 12.90
N LEU A 171 22.94 -8.80 13.58
CA LEU A 171 22.51 -9.14 14.95
C LEU A 171 22.98 -8.13 16.01
N LEU A 172 24.08 -7.42 15.77
CA LEU A 172 24.61 -6.43 16.70
C LEU A 172 23.85 -5.09 16.70
N ASN A 173 22.93 -4.86 15.77
CA ASN A 173 22.17 -3.61 15.77
C ASN A 173 21.06 -3.63 16.82
N PRO A 174 21.05 -2.64 17.75
CA PRO A 174 20.03 -2.54 18.79
C PRO A 174 18.59 -2.54 18.27
N SER A 175 18.37 -2.00 17.07
CA SER A 175 17.05 -1.91 16.42
C SER A 175 16.47 -3.27 16.04
N MET A 176 17.30 -4.33 15.98
CA MET A 176 16.82 -5.70 15.75
C MET A 176 16.08 -6.28 16.97
N TRP A 177 16.30 -5.73 18.16
CA TRP A 177 15.84 -6.32 19.43
C TRP A 177 14.71 -5.53 20.13
N GLY A 178 14.41 -4.29 19.71
CA GLY A 178 13.30 -3.49 20.23
C GLY A 178 13.74 -2.15 20.81
#